data_AF-A0A8H8Z1R9-F1
#
_entry.id   AF-A0A8H8Z1R9-F1
#
_cell.length_a   1.000
_cell.length_b   1.000
_cell.length_c   1.000
_cell.angle_alpha   90.00
_cell.angle_beta   90.00
_cell.angle_gamma   90.00
#
_symmetry.space_group_name_H-M   'P 1'
#
loop_
_entity.id
_entity.type
_entity.pdbx_description
1 polymer ?
#
loop_
_entity_poly.entity_id
_entity_poly.type
_entity_poly.pdbx_seq_one_letter_code
_entity_poly.pdbx_strand_id
1 'polypeptide(L)'
;MIPTTNTNEALQNDQSAVSWGAIFAGSAASAALSLALLILGVGLGLSVVSPWANSGASAATISISAIIWLTLSALIAAALGGYLAGRLRTKWNKVNTDEVYFRDTAHGFLTWAISLLLTAALWTSVMGSIVSGTIQAGASVAEGVATTTATAITAGSAAAGTETGKPGSDIKSMGYFIDSLFRKDLSTPSDSTSYENDTNAVPTSTDDSRSAAEVVRIFMKSIQTGDLETEDALYVSQIIAQHTGLTQEEAEKRVKDTYGRIQKELKDTEIAAKEAADQMREASVYTSLWLFISLLASAFIASLAATYGGRQRDM
;
A
#
# COMPACT_ATOMS: atom_id res chain seq x y z
N MET A 1 7.13 -29.98 70.42
CA MET A 1 7.05 -28.60 69.88
C MET A 1 7.00 -28.73 68.37
N ILE A 2 5.82 -28.66 67.77
CA ILE A 2 5.66 -28.78 66.31
C ILE A 2 6.05 -27.42 65.71
N PRO A 3 6.99 -27.35 64.76
CA PRO A 3 7.33 -26.08 64.12
C PRO A 3 6.15 -25.70 63.21
N THR A 4 5.39 -24.69 63.62
CA THR A 4 4.43 -24.02 62.74
C THR A 4 5.23 -23.15 61.77
N THR A 5 5.79 -23.76 60.71
CA THR A 5 6.24 -22.98 59.55
C THR A 5 5.02 -22.22 59.03
N ASN A 6 5.06 -20.90 59.13
CA ASN A 6 4.03 -19.99 58.67
C ASN A 6 3.73 -20.23 57.19
N THR A 7 2.72 -21.03 56.89
CA THR A 7 2.21 -21.23 55.53
C THR A 7 1.87 -19.91 54.84
N ASN A 8 1.53 -18.88 55.63
CA ASN A 8 1.30 -17.51 55.16
C ASN A 8 2.56 -16.77 54.68
N GLU A 9 3.75 -17.09 55.19
CA GLU A 9 5.01 -16.48 54.71
C GLU A 9 5.48 -17.14 53.41
N ALA A 10 5.27 -18.45 53.27
CA ALA A 10 5.57 -19.17 52.02
C ALA A 10 4.65 -18.73 50.86
N LEU A 11 3.34 -18.59 51.10
CA LEU A 11 2.37 -18.15 50.08
C LEU A 11 2.55 -16.68 49.63
N GLN A 12 3.18 -15.84 50.45
CA GLN A 12 3.40 -14.43 50.15
C GLN A 12 4.65 -14.17 49.29
N ASN A 13 5.61 -15.11 49.26
CA ASN A 13 6.78 -15.05 48.38
C ASN A 13 6.49 -15.48 46.93
N ASP A 14 5.32 -16.07 46.66
CA ASP A 14 4.95 -16.62 45.35
C ASP A 14 4.15 -15.66 44.45
N GLN A 15 3.87 -14.42 44.87
CA GLN A 15 3.13 -13.49 44.01
C GLN A 15 4.04 -12.90 42.93
N SER A 16 3.80 -13.32 41.68
CA SER A 16 4.47 -12.79 40.50
C SER A 16 4.49 -11.27 40.48
N ALA A 17 5.67 -10.70 40.19
CA ALA A 17 5.84 -9.28 39.93
C ALA A 17 5.14 -8.82 38.65
N VAL A 18 4.79 -9.75 37.76
CA VAL A 18 4.13 -9.50 36.47
C VAL A 18 2.74 -10.14 36.46
N SER A 19 1.71 -9.31 36.30
CA SER A 19 0.32 -9.74 36.14
C SER A 19 -0.04 -9.84 34.65
N TRP A 20 0.27 -10.98 34.05
CA TRP A 20 0.02 -11.22 32.62
C TRP A 20 -1.46 -11.06 32.23
N GLY A 21 -2.39 -11.48 33.09
CA GLY A 21 -3.82 -11.28 32.83
C GLY A 21 -4.21 -9.80 32.70
N ALA A 22 -3.63 -8.94 33.54
CA ALA A 22 -3.86 -7.49 33.47
C ALA A 22 -3.26 -6.87 32.20
N ILE A 23 -2.05 -7.31 31.83
CA ILE A 23 -1.38 -6.88 30.61
C ILE A 23 -2.20 -7.28 29.38
N PHE A 24 -2.64 -8.54 29.28
CA PHE A 24 -3.44 -9.00 28.14
C PHE A 24 -4.80 -8.29 28.07
N ALA A 25 -5.47 -8.08 29.20
CA ALA A 25 -6.73 -7.34 29.26
C ALA A 25 -6.56 -5.89 28.78
N GLY A 26 -5.52 -5.19 29.27
CA GLY A 26 -5.19 -3.84 28.81
C GLY A 26 -4.81 -3.80 27.33
N SER A 27 -4.10 -4.82 26.84
CA SER A 27 -3.65 -4.90 25.45
C SER A 27 -4.83 -5.10 24.50
N ALA A 28 -5.76 -5.98 24.87
CA ALA A 28 -7.00 -6.21 24.12
C ALA A 28 -7.87 -4.95 24.08
N ALA A 29 -8.02 -4.24 25.20
CA ALA A 29 -8.77 -2.98 25.26
C ALA A 29 -8.11 -1.88 24.41
N SER A 30 -6.78 -1.77 24.48
CA SER A 30 -6.00 -0.85 23.64
C SER A 30 -6.19 -1.15 22.16
N ALA A 31 -6.04 -2.41 21.74
CA ALA A 31 -6.21 -2.82 20.35
C ALA A 31 -7.65 -2.59 19.85
N ALA A 32 -8.67 -2.91 20.64
CA ALA A 32 -10.07 -2.68 20.29
C ALA A 32 -10.37 -1.19 20.10
N LEU A 33 -9.87 -0.33 21.00
CA LEU A 33 -10.04 1.12 20.88
C LEU A 33 -9.26 1.69 19.69
N SER A 34 -8.03 1.24 19.46
CA SER A 34 -7.25 1.60 18.27
C SER A 34 -8.01 1.30 16.98
N LEU A 35 -8.63 0.11 16.89
CA LEU A 35 -9.44 -0.26 15.73
C LEU A 35 -10.67 0.63 15.57
N ALA A 36 -11.37 0.94 16.65
CA ALA A 36 -12.53 1.84 16.61
C ALA A 36 -12.15 3.26 16.13
N LEU A 37 -11.04 3.81 16.64
CA LEU A 37 -10.54 5.12 16.25
C LEU A 37 -9.97 5.14 14.82
N LEU A 38 -9.43 4.02 14.36
CA LEU A 38 -9.01 3.84 12.97
C LEU A 38 -10.23 3.89 12.03
N ILE A 39 -11.27 3.12 12.31
CA ILE A 39 -12.52 3.11 11.51
C ILE A 39 -13.13 4.51 11.47
N LEU A 40 -13.17 5.20 12.62
CA LEU A 40 -13.64 6.58 12.70
C LEU A 40 -12.77 7.52 11.83
N GLY A 41 -11.45 7.40 11.92
CA GLY A 41 -10.51 8.19 11.12
C GLY A 41 -10.68 8.00 9.62
N VAL A 42 -10.90 6.76 9.17
CA VAL A 42 -11.19 6.45 7.76
C VAL A 42 -12.49 7.13 7.33
N GLY A 43 -13.55 7.03 8.14
CA GLY A 43 -14.84 7.69 7.85
C GLY A 43 -14.71 9.22 7.74
N LEU A 44 -13.96 9.84 8.64
CA LEU A 44 -13.67 11.28 8.60
C LEU A 44 -12.79 11.65 7.39
N GLY A 45 -11.78 10.84 7.06
CA GLY A 45 -10.90 11.07 5.92
C GLY A 45 -11.63 11.02 4.58
N LEU A 46 -12.55 10.07 4.39
CA LEU A 46 -13.36 9.97 3.17
C LEU A 46 -14.30 11.17 2.98
N SER A 47 -14.66 11.88 4.04
CA SER A 47 -15.54 13.05 3.96
C SER A 47 -14.85 14.31 3.38
N VAL A 48 -13.51 14.36 3.40
CA VAL A 48 -12.74 15.52 2.92
C VAL A 48 -12.11 15.31 1.53
N VAL A 49 -12.16 14.09 1.01
CA VAL A 49 -11.69 13.74 -0.34
C VAL A 49 -12.83 13.93 -1.33
N SER A 50 -12.61 14.74 -2.37
CA SER A 50 -13.57 14.88 -3.46
C SER A 50 -13.20 13.96 -4.63
N PRO A 51 -14.17 13.31 -5.27
CA PRO A 51 -13.94 12.54 -6.51
C PRO A 51 -13.78 13.43 -7.76
N TRP A 52 -14.00 14.74 -7.66
CA TRP A 52 -13.92 15.67 -8.78
C TRP A 52 -12.56 16.37 -8.85
N ALA A 53 -11.99 16.46 -10.06
CA ALA A 53 -10.71 17.14 -10.31
C ALA A 53 -10.71 18.58 -9.78
N ASN A 54 -9.62 18.99 -9.14
CA ASN A 54 -9.42 20.31 -8.52
C ASN A 54 -10.42 20.68 -7.41
N SER A 55 -11.11 19.70 -6.82
CA SER A 55 -11.97 19.88 -5.66
C SER A 55 -11.47 19.05 -4.49
N GLY A 56 -11.67 19.49 -3.25
CA GLY A 56 -11.27 18.78 -2.02
C GLY A 56 -9.98 19.28 -1.38
N ALA A 57 -9.61 18.67 -0.25
CA ALA A 57 -8.39 19.03 0.47
C ALA A 57 -7.13 18.63 -0.31
N SER A 58 -6.04 19.40 -0.16
CA SER A 58 -4.75 19.06 -0.78
C SER A 58 -4.18 17.78 -0.18
N ALA A 59 -3.36 17.05 -0.95
CA ALA A 59 -2.68 15.84 -0.49
C ALA A 59 -1.83 16.07 0.77
N ALA A 60 -1.19 17.24 0.87
CA ALA A 60 -0.41 17.65 2.04
C ALA A 60 -1.29 17.87 3.29
N THR A 61 -2.47 18.49 3.13
CA THR A 61 -3.40 18.67 4.26
C THR A 61 -3.93 17.32 4.73
N ILE A 62 -4.31 16.44 3.80
CA ILE A 62 -4.81 15.10 4.13
C ILE A 62 -3.73 14.30 4.89
N SER A 63 -2.48 14.32 4.43
CA SER A 63 -1.39 13.57 5.07
C SER A 63 -1.05 14.11 6.46
N ILE A 64 -1.00 15.43 6.66
CA ILE A 64 -0.76 16.04 7.97
C ILE A 64 -1.91 15.72 8.94
N SER A 65 -3.16 15.88 8.50
CA SER A 65 -4.34 15.53 9.31
C SER A 65 -4.34 14.05 9.70
N ALA A 66 -3.95 13.15 8.80
CA ALA A 66 -3.84 11.73 9.09
C ALA A 66 -2.77 11.44 10.16
N ILE A 67 -1.57 12.04 10.07
CA ILE A 67 -0.51 11.87 11.07
C ILE A 67 -0.97 12.34 12.45
N ILE A 68 -1.63 13.49 12.54
CA ILE A 68 -2.16 14.04 13.79
C ILE A 68 -3.22 13.10 14.37
N TRP A 69 -4.19 12.68 13.55
CA TRP A 69 -5.27 11.79 13.98
C TRP A 69 -4.74 10.45 14.50
N LEU A 70 -3.83 9.80 13.76
CA LEU A 70 -3.24 8.52 14.15
C LEU A 70 -2.41 8.66 15.43
N THR A 71 -1.69 9.76 15.59
CA THR A 71 -0.92 10.03 16.82
C THR A 71 -1.85 10.19 18.02
N LEU A 72 -2.89 11.02 17.91
CA LEU A 72 -3.87 11.19 18.99
C LEU A 72 -4.56 9.86 19.33
N SER A 73 -4.94 9.09 18.31
CA SER A 73 -5.58 7.80 18.50
C SER A 73 -4.67 6.81 19.23
N ALA A 74 -3.40 6.73 18.85
CA ALA A 74 -2.41 5.88 19.52
C ALA A 74 -2.21 6.30 20.98
N LEU A 75 -2.14 7.60 21.28
CA LEU A 75 -2.00 8.09 22.64
C LEU A 75 -3.22 7.74 23.51
N ILE A 76 -4.44 7.94 23.01
CA ILE A 76 -5.68 7.64 23.74
C ILE A 76 -5.80 6.13 23.98
N ALA A 77 -5.54 5.30 22.97
CA ALA A 77 -5.60 3.85 23.10
C ALA A 77 -4.53 3.29 24.03
N ALA A 78 -3.32 3.85 24.00
CA ALA A 78 -2.24 3.51 24.91
C ALA A 78 -2.55 3.90 26.35
N ALA A 79 -3.13 5.09 26.57
CA ALA A 79 -3.57 5.56 27.88
C ALA A 79 -4.61 4.62 28.48
N LEU A 80 -5.65 4.25 27.71
CA LEU A 80 -6.69 3.32 28.17
C LEU A 80 -6.12 1.96 28.55
N GLY A 81 -5.30 1.37 27.66
CA GLY A 81 -4.71 0.06 27.90
C GLY A 81 -3.80 0.04 29.12
N GLY A 82 -2.89 1.02 29.21
CA GLY A 82 -2.01 1.17 30.35
C GLY A 82 -2.77 1.35 31.66
N TYR A 83 -3.76 2.24 31.69
CA TYR A 83 -4.63 2.45 32.84
C TYR A 83 -5.31 1.14 33.30
N LEU A 84 -5.88 0.37 32.38
CA LEU A 84 -6.52 -0.90 32.69
C LEU A 84 -5.52 -1.93 33.22
N ALA A 85 -4.33 -2.03 32.63
CA ALA A 85 -3.28 -2.92 33.11
C ALA A 85 -2.87 -2.57 34.55
N GLY A 86 -2.69 -1.28 34.85
CA GLY A 86 -2.44 -0.79 36.20
C GLY A 86 -3.57 -1.08 37.17
N ARG A 87 -4.83 -0.89 36.75
CA ARG A 87 -5.99 -1.11 37.64
C ARG A 87 -6.22 -2.60 37.94
N LEU A 88 -5.93 -3.48 36.97
CA LEU A 88 -6.21 -4.91 37.05
C LEU A 88 -5.06 -5.74 37.63
N ARG A 89 -3.82 -5.25 37.66
CA ARG A 89 -2.64 -5.96 38.23
C ARG A 89 -2.77 -6.25 39.72
N THR A 90 -2.21 -7.33 40.26
CA THR A 90 -2.35 -7.69 41.70
C THR A 90 -1.83 -6.62 42.67
N LYS A 91 -2.36 -6.55 43.90
CA LYS A 91 -1.87 -5.61 44.93
C LYS A 91 -0.67 -6.23 45.66
N TRP A 92 0.45 -5.51 45.72
CA TRP A 92 1.66 -5.97 46.41
C TRP A 92 1.82 -5.30 47.77
N ASN A 93 1.48 -6.01 48.85
CA ASN A 93 1.39 -5.42 50.19
C ASN A 93 2.74 -5.26 50.94
N LYS A 94 3.83 -5.88 50.47
CA LYS A 94 5.15 -5.90 51.14
C LYS A 94 6.29 -5.33 50.27
N VAL A 95 5.95 -4.53 49.27
CA VAL A 95 6.91 -3.99 48.29
C VAL A 95 7.06 -2.50 48.50
N ASN A 96 8.30 -1.99 48.40
CA ASN A 96 8.58 -0.56 48.51
C ASN A 96 7.86 0.21 47.39
N THR A 97 7.43 1.42 47.70
CA THR A 97 6.68 2.27 46.77
C THR A 97 7.39 2.47 45.43
N ASP A 98 8.71 2.66 45.43
CA ASP A 98 9.49 2.85 44.19
C ASP A 98 9.47 1.62 43.27
N GLU A 99 9.49 0.42 43.87
CA GLU A 99 9.39 -0.84 43.15
C GLU A 99 7.97 -1.05 42.60
N VAL A 100 6.92 -0.61 43.32
CA VAL A 100 5.54 -0.60 42.80
C VAL A 100 5.44 0.33 41.59
N TYR A 101 6.04 1.53 41.64
CA TYR A 101 6.08 2.45 40.51
C TYR A 101 6.77 1.84 39.29
N PHE A 102 7.92 1.20 39.47
CA PHE A 102 8.63 0.51 38.38
C PHE A 102 7.79 -0.62 37.77
N ARG A 103 7.10 -1.41 38.60
CA ARG A 103 6.23 -2.48 38.11
C ARG A 103 5.05 -1.90 37.34
N ASP A 104 4.44 -0.83 37.82
CA ASP A 104 3.30 -0.21 37.15
C ASP A 104 3.68 0.35 35.78
N THR A 105 4.81 1.06 35.67
CA THR A 105 5.30 1.52 34.37
C THR A 105 5.63 0.35 33.44
N ALA A 106 6.23 -0.73 33.95
CA ALA A 106 6.48 -1.94 33.18
C ALA A 106 5.18 -2.59 32.67
N HIS A 107 4.11 -2.64 33.47
CA HIS A 107 2.82 -3.17 33.00
C HIS A 107 2.25 -2.33 31.87
N GLY A 108 2.31 -1.00 31.98
CA GLY A 108 1.88 -0.10 30.91
C GLY A 108 2.69 -0.29 29.62
N PHE A 109 4.03 -0.35 29.74
CA PHE A 109 4.92 -0.58 28.60
C PHE A 109 4.68 -1.94 27.92
N LEU A 110 4.58 -3.04 28.69
CA LEU A 110 4.29 -4.37 28.15
C LEU A 110 2.92 -4.42 27.47
N THR A 111 1.92 -3.73 28.03
CA THR A 111 0.58 -3.63 27.44
C THR A 111 0.62 -2.93 26.08
N TRP A 112 1.37 -1.84 25.98
CA TRP A 112 1.60 -1.15 24.71
C TRP A 112 2.33 -2.07 23.72
N ALA A 113 3.38 -2.77 24.14
CA ALA A 113 4.15 -3.65 23.27
C ALA A 113 3.31 -4.80 22.69
N ILE A 114 2.50 -5.46 23.54
CA ILE A 114 1.62 -6.55 23.08
C ILE A 114 0.51 -6.02 22.17
N SER A 115 -0.08 -4.86 22.48
CA SER A 115 -1.07 -4.20 21.62
C SER A 115 -0.49 -3.89 20.22
N LEU A 116 0.75 -3.41 20.17
CA LEU A 116 1.47 -3.13 18.93
C LEU A 116 1.72 -4.42 18.12
N LEU A 117 2.20 -5.49 18.77
CA LEU A 117 2.42 -6.79 18.13
C LEU A 117 1.11 -7.43 17.63
N LEU A 118 0.03 -7.32 18.41
CA LEU A 118 -1.29 -7.82 18.01
C LEU A 118 -1.80 -7.09 16.77
N THR A 119 -1.66 -5.76 16.76
CA THR A 119 -2.02 -4.94 15.60
C THR A 119 -1.19 -5.36 14.38
N ALA A 120 0.13 -5.51 14.52
CA ALA A 120 1.01 -5.97 13.43
C ALA A 120 0.64 -7.38 12.90
N ALA A 121 0.25 -8.30 13.78
CA ALA A 121 -0.17 -9.65 13.41
C ALA A 121 -1.50 -9.66 12.63
N LEU A 122 -2.46 -8.82 13.04
CA LEU A 122 -3.72 -8.63 12.32
C LEU A 122 -3.46 -8.09 10.90
N TRP A 123 -2.56 -7.12 10.75
CA TRP A 123 -2.17 -6.59 9.44
C TRP A 123 -1.51 -7.63 8.53
N THR A 124 -0.63 -8.46 9.09
CA THR A 124 0.00 -9.57 8.33
C THR A 124 -1.05 -10.54 7.80
N SER A 125 -2.10 -10.81 8.58
CA SER A 125 -3.18 -11.72 8.20
C SER A 125 -4.09 -11.15 7.09
N VAL A 126 -4.38 -9.84 7.14
CA VAL A 126 -5.19 -9.16 6.11
C VAL A 126 -4.43 -9.03 4.78
N MET A 127 -3.12 -8.80 4.81
CA MET A 127 -2.31 -8.75 3.58
C MET A 127 -2.08 -10.14 2.97
N GLY A 128 -1.88 -11.16 3.81
CA GLY A 128 -1.71 -12.54 3.35
C GLY A 128 -2.92 -13.10 2.58
N SER A 129 -4.14 -12.69 2.94
CA SER A 129 -5.35 -13.10 2.22
C SER A 129 -5.52 -12.41 0.86
N ILE A 130 -5.11 -11.14 0.73
CA ILE A 130 -5.17 -10.38 -0.54
C ILE A 130 -4.15 -10.91 -1.55
N VAL A 131 -2.93 -11.27 -1.10
CA VAL A 131 -1.89 -11.85 -1.97
C VAL A 131 -2.25 -13.27 -2.44
N SER A 132 -3.07 -14.01 -1.68
CA SER A 132 -3.55 -15.34 -2.10
C SER A 132 -4.61 -15.32 -3.22
N GLY A 133 -5.16 -14.16 -3.56
CA GLY A 133 -6.21 -13.98 -4.58
C GLY A 133 -5.71 -13.67 -6.00
N THR A 134 -4.42 -13.36 -6.17
CA THR A 134 -3.83 -13.05 -7.48
C THR A 134 -2.55 -13.87 -7.67
N ILE A 135 -2.61 -14.75 -8.66
CA ILE A 135 -1.59 -15.71 -9.11
C ILE A 135 -0.14 -15.21 -8.97
N GLN A 136 0.68 -16.07 -8.36
CA GLN A 136 2.13 -16.01 -8.20
C GLN A 136 2.91 -15.52 -9.44
N ALA A 137 3.80 -14.55 -9.23
CA ALA A 137 5.12 -14.51 -9.86
C ALA A 137 6.12 -13.77 -8.94
N GLY A 138 6.78 -14.53 -8.07
CA GLY A 138 8.18 -14.36 -7.63
C GLY A 138 8.70 -12.99 -7.20
N ALA A 139 8.50 -12.64 -5.91
CA ALA A 139 9.52 -12.00 -5.08
C ALA A 139 9.25 -12.30 -3.59
N SER A 140 10.17 -13.06 -2.99
CA SER A 140 10.27 -13.47 -1.57
C SER A 140 9.83 -12.39 -0.57
N VAL A 141 8.85 -12.61 0.30
CA VAL A 141 8.97 -13.29 1.62
C VAL A 141 10.37 -13.17 2.25
N ALA A 142 10.80 -11.96 2.60
CA ALA A 142 11.94 -11.73 3.49
C ALA A 142 11.90 -10.41 4.29
N GLU A 143 10.74 -9.75 4.41
CA GLU A 143 10.65 -8.38 4.95
C GLU A 143 9.55 -8.23 6.01
N GLY A 144 9.49 -9.16 6.98
CA GLY A 144 8.40 -9.24 7.97
C GLY A 144 8.41 -8.19 9.08
N VAL A 145 9.39 -7.28 9.15
CA VAL A 145 9.50 -6.29 10.24
C VAL A 145 9.58 -4.84 9.74
N ALA A 146 10.03 -4.59 8.51
CA ALA A 146 10.04 -3.25 7.91
C ALA A 146 8.69 -2.87 7.26
N THR A 147 7.94 -3.86 6.78
CA THR A 147 6.70 -3.65 6.02
C THR A 147 5.54 -3.19 6.91
N THR A 148 5.49 -3.56 8.19
CA THR A 148 4.40 -3.17 9.10
C THR A 148 4.32 -1.67 9.36
N THR A 149 5.45 -0.95 9.32
CA THR A 149 5.49 0.52 9.49
C THR A 149 5.26 1.24 8.17
N ALA A 150 5.69 0.67 7.04
CA ALA A 150 5.46 1.24 5.71
C ALA A 150 4.00 1.10 5.23
N THR A 151 3.31 -0.02 5.56
CA THR A 151 1.94 -0.26 5.05
C THR A 151 0.85 0.54 5.75
N ALA A 152 1.06 1.00 6.99
CA ALA A 152 0.17 1.99 7.60
C ALA A 152 0.21 3.34 6.85
N ILE A 153 1.36 3.67 6.26
CA ILE A 153 1.56 4.83 5.38
C ILE A 153 0.91 4.56 4.02
N THR A 154 1.01 3.32 3.50
CA THR A 154 0.37 2.92 2.23
C THR A 154 -1.15 2.82 2.33
N ALA A 155 -1.73 2.48 3.48
CA ALA A 155 -3.19 2.49 3.66
C ALA A 155 -3.77 3.92 3.69
N GLY A 156 -2.99 4.90 4.19
CA GLY A 156 -3.34 6.33 4.12
C GLY A 156 -3.12 6.95 2.74
N SER A 157 -2.16 6.45 1.96
CA SER A 157 -1.87 6.91 0.59
C SER A 157 -2.63 6.13 -0.50
N ALA A 158 -3.15 4.93 -0.21
CA ALA A 158 -4.08 4.22 -1.08
C ALA A 158 -5.44 4.92 -1.20
N ALA A 159 -5.79 5.80 -0.24
CA ALA A 159 -6.94 6.69 -0.34
C ALA A 159 -6.72 7.86 -1.31
N ALA A 160 -5.46 8.15 -1.69
CA ALA A 160 -5.10 9.19 -2.64
C ALA A 160 -4.96 8.63 -4.06
N GLY A 161 -5.97 7.89 -4.54
CA GLY A 161 -6.28 7.68 -5.97
C GLY A 161 -5.13 7.35 -6.93
N THR A 162 -4.01 6.82 -6.45
CA THR A 162 -2.86 6.53 -7.29
C THR A 162 -3.06 5.10 -7.74
N GLU A 163 -3.64 4.96 -8.93
CA GLU A 163 -3.53 3.75 -9.73
C GLU A 163 -2.03 3.48 -9.93
N THR A 164 -1.42 2.78 -8.98
CA THR A 164 -0.13 2.13 -9.16
C THR A 164 -0.22 1.36 -10.47
N GLY A 165 0.55 1.81 -11.46
CA GLY A 165 0.51 1.35 -12.84
C GLY A 165 0.39 -0.17 -12.88
N LYS A 166 -0.79 -0.63 -13.32
CA LYS A 166 -1.02 -2.05 -13.57
C LYS A 166 -0.02 -2.44 -14.66
N PRO A 167 0.81 -3.48 -14.49
CA PRO A 167 1.71 -3.96 -15.54
C PRO A 167 1.00 -4.41 -16.84
N GLY A 168 -0.33 -4.37 -16.89
CA GLY A 168 -1.15 -4.58 -18.09
C GLY A 168 -1.64 -3.30 -18.80
N SER A 169 -1.39 -2.09 -18.29
CA SER A 169 -1.76 -0.84 -18.98
C SER A 169 -0.88 -0.57 -20.19
N ASP A 170 0.42 -0.86 -20.07
CA ASP A 170 1.43 -0.50 -21.07
C ASP A 170 1.26 -1.33 -22.35
N ILE A 171 0.92 -2.61 -22.20
CA ILE A 171 0.61 -3.52 -23.32
C ILE A 171 -0.69 -3.12 -24.02
N LYS A 172 -1.67 -2.62 -23.26
CA LYS A 172 -2.97 -2.21 -23.82
C LYS A 172 -2.86 -0.86 -24.55
N SER A 173 -2.02 0.06 -24.05
CA SER A 173 -1.70 1.31 -24.74
C SER A 173 -0.95 1.04 -26.06
N MET A 174 0.06 0.15 -26.03
CA MET A 174 0.79 -0.29 -27.23
C MET A 174 -0.14 -0.90 -28.29
N GLY A 175 -1.09 -1.74 -27.87
CA GLY A 175 -2.08 -2.35 -28.76
C GLY A 175 -2.92 -1.32 -29.53
N TYR A 176 -3.25 -0.19 -28.91
CA TYR A 176 -3.96 0.90 -29.57
C TYR A 176 -3.10 1.61 -30.63
N PHE A 177 -1.82 1.89 -30.33
CA PHE A 177 -0.91 2.50 -31.31
C PHE A 177 -0.67 1.59 -32.50
N ILE A 178 -0.50 0.29 -32.25
CA ILE A 178 -0.32 -0.71 -33.30
C ILE A 178 -1.59 -0.84 -34.14
N ASP A 179 -2.78 -0.92 -33.54
CA ASP A 179 -4.06 -0.92 -34.26
C ASP A 179 -4.22 0.33 -35.14
N SER A 180 -3.76 1.48 -34.65
CA SER A 180 -3.81 2.73 -35.41
C SER A 180 -2.91 2.74 -36.66
N LEU A 181 -1.86 1.91 -36.72
CA LEU A 181 -1.00 1.76 -37.91
C LEU A 181 -1.77 1.14 -39.08
N PHE A 182 -2.64 0.19 -38.79
CA PHE A 182 -3.40 -0.58 -39.78
C PHE A 182 -4.74 0.06 -40.15
N ARG A 183 -5.17 1.12 -39.46
CA ARG A 183 -6.39 1.85 -39.84
C ARG A 183 -6.21 2.54 -41.19
N LYS A 184 -7.08 2.20 -42.13
CA LYS A 184 -7.20 2.87 -43.42
C LYS A 184 -7.65 4.32 -43.20
N ASP A 185 -7.01 5.27 -43.86
CA ASP A 185 -7.46 6.66 -43.83
C ASP A 185 -8.76 6.81 -44.62
N LEU A 186 -9.83 7.23 -43.93
CA LEU A 186 -11.15 7.50 -44.54
C LEU A 186 -11.13 8.72 -45.47
N SER A 187 -9.98 9.39 -45.63
CA SER A 187 -9.78 10.54 -46.51
C SER A 187 -9.45 10.17 -47.96
N THR A 188 -9.34 8.88 -48.28
CA THR A 188 -9.36 8.43 -49.68
C THR A 188 -10.82 8.36 -50.13
N PRO A 189 -11.22 9.00 -51.26
CA PRO A 189 -12.57 8.85 -51.76
C PRO A 189 -12.79 7.38 -52.09
N SER A 190 -13.56 6.69 -51.25
CA SER A 190 -14.12 5.40 -51.60
C SER A 190 -15.08 5.65 -52.76
N ASP A 191 -14.70 5.22 -53.97
CA ASP A 191 -15.65 5.01 -55.05
C ASP A 191 -16.71 4.03 -54.52
N SER A 192 -17.82 4.61 -54.10
CA SER A 192 -18.93 3.92 -53.44
C SER A 192 -19.85 3.40 -54.54
N THR A 193 -19.42 2.39 -55.27
CA THR A 193 -20.27 1.68 -56.25
C THR A 193 -19.95 0.20 -56.30
N SER A 194 -20.37 -0.55 -55.28
CA SER A 194 -20.89 -1.92 -55.43
C SER A 194 -21.31 -2.49 -54.09
N TYR A 195 -22.61 -2.42 -53.80
CA TYR A 195 -23.25 -3.38 -52.91
C TYR A 195 -23.48 -4.66 -53.72
N GLU A 196 -22.46 -5.50 -53.83
CA GLU A 196 -22.66 -6.90 -54.25
C GLU A 196 -22.49 -7.79 -53.02
N ASN A 197 -23.62 -8.41 -52.68
CA ASN A 197 -23.83 -9.33 -51.59
C ASN A 197 -23.09 -10.64 -51.89
N ASP A 198 -21.86 -10.80 -51.39
CA ASP A 198 -21.19 -12.10 -51.35
C ASP A 198 -21.13 -12.62 -49.90
N THR A 199 -22.06 -13.53 -49.61
CA THR A 199 -22.23 -14.19 -48.31
C THR A 199 -21.27 -15.37 -48.09
N ASN A 200 -20.15 -15.47 -48.82
CA ASN A 200 -19.17 -16.55 -48.63
C ASN A 200 -17.69 -16.14 -48.73
N ALA A 201 -17.30 -15.01 -48.15
CA ALA A 201 -15.91 -14.76 -47.78
C ALA A 201 -15.75 -14.96 -46.26
N VAL A 202 -15.23 -16.12 -45.85
CA VAL A 202 -14.59 -16.23 -44.54
C VAL A 202 -13.49 -15.16 -44.54
N PRO A 203 -13.51 -14.15 -43.65
CA PRO A 203 -12.46 -13.15 -43.65
C PRO A 203 -11.15 -13.87 -43.31
N THR A 204 -10.14 -13.70 -44.15
CA THR A 204 -8.76 -14.18 -44.02
C THR A 204 -8.06 -13.51 -42.83
N SER A 205 -8.69 -13.55 -41.67
CA SER A 205 -8.32 -12.92 -40.40
C SER A 205 -7.06 -13.52 -39.79
N THR A 206 -6.59 -14.66 -40.30
CA THR A 206 -5.45 -15.39 -39.73
C THR A 206 -4.10 -14.80 -40.13
N ASP A 207 -3.99 -14.20 -41.32
CA ASP A 207 -2.72 -13.63 -41.81
C ASP A 207 -2.49 -12.22 -41.27
N ASP A 208 -3.53 -11.38 -41.28
CA ASP A 208 -3.53 -10.03 -40.69
C ASP A 208 -3.14 -10.06 -39.20
N SER A 209 -3.66 -11.06 -38.46
CA SER A 209 -3.35 -11.25 -37.05
C SER A 209 -1.89 -11.64 -36.81
N ARG A 210 -1.26 -12.38 -37.74
CA ARG A 210 0.15 -12.79 -37.65
C ARG A 210 1.08 -11.61 -37.97
N SER A 211 0.76 -10.83 -39.00
CA SER A 211 1.50 -9.62 -39.37
C SER A 211 1.47 -8.59 -38.25
N ALA A 212 0.31 -8.33 -37.63
CA ALA A 212 0.20 -7.43 -36.47
C ALA A 212 1.06 -7.91 -35.28
N ALA A 213 1.06 -9.21 -34.98
CA ALA A 213 1.87 -9.79 -33.91
C ALA A 213 3.39 -9.71 -34.19
N GLU A 214 3.81 -9.70 -35.44
CA GLU A 214 5.20 -9.47 -35.84
C GLU A 214 5.61 -8.01 -35.67
N VAL A 215 4.78 -7.07 -36.10
CA VAL A 215 5.00 -5.62 -35.88
C VAL A 215 5.12 -5.31 -34.38
N VAL A 216 4.28 -5.90 -33.53
CA VAL A 216 4.39 -5.76 -32.06
C VAL A 216 5.76 -6.22 -31.55
N ARG A 217 6.26 -7.36 -32.02
CA ARG A 217 7.56 -7.90 -31.59
C ARG A 217 8.72 -7.02 -32.03
N ILE A 218 8.67 -6.50 -33.26
CA ILE A 218 9.68 -5.56 -33.79
C ILE A 218 9.70 -4.29 -32.95
N PHE A 219 8.54 -3.69 -32.69
CA PHE A 219 8.45 -2.50 -31.85
C PHE A 219 8.96 -2.78 -30.42
N MET A 220 8.65 -3.93 -29.85
CA MET A 220 9.14 -4.33 -28.51
C MET A 220 10.67 -4.47 -28.48
N LYS A 221 11.26 -5.14 -29.47
CA LYS A 221 12.73 -5.22 -29.63
C LYS A 221 13.32 -3.80 -29.76
N SER A 222 12.73 -2.97 -30.60
CA SER A 222 13.18 -1.60 -30.88
C SER A 222 13.08 -0.68 -29.66
N ILE A 223 12.13 -0.92 -28.75
CA ILE A 223 12.03 -0.20 -27.47
C ILE A 223 13.17 -0.61 -26.53
N GLN A 224 13.50 -1.92 -26.48
CA GLN A 224 14.61 -2.41 -25.65
C GLN A 224 15.96 -1.93 -26.14
N THR A 225 16.16 -1.85 -27.46
CA THR A 225 17.40 -1.35 -28.07
C THR A 225 17.46 0.18 -28.12
N GLY A 226 16.32 0.86 -28.03
CA GLY A 226 16.20 2.32 -28.00
C GLY A 226 16.18 2.99 -29.38
N ASP A 227 16.23 2.19 -30.46
CA ASP A 227 16.14 2.67 -31.84
C ASP A 227 15.37 1.68 -32.71
N LEU A 228 14.66 2.20 -33.71
CA LEU A 228 13.98 1.39 -34.72
C LEU A 228 14.92 1.22 -35.90
N GLU A 229 15.50 0.02 -36.02
CA GLU A 229 16.43 -0.32 -37.11
C GLU A 229 15.80 -0.01 -38.48
N THR A 230 16.61 0.51 -39.42
CA THR A 230 16.10 0.92 -40.74
C THR A 230 15.49 -0.25 -41.51
N GLU A 231 16.04 -1.46 -41.36
CA GLU A 231 15.51 -2.69 -41.97
C GLU A 231 14.13 -3.04 -41.41
N ASP A 232 13.99 -3.00 -40.08
CA ASP A 232 12.73 -3.23 -39.36
C ASP A 232 11.67 -2.17 -39.75
N ALA A 233 12.06 -0.90 -39.90
CA ALA A 233 11.17 0.17 -40.34
C ALA A 233 10.65 -0.03 -41.77
N LEU A 234 11.53 -0.48 -42.69
CA LEU A 234 11.18 -0.76 -44.09
C LEU A 234 10.26 -1.98 -44.22
N TYR A 235 10.51 -3.02 -43.43
CA TYR A 235 9.67 -4.21 -43.40
C TYR A 235 8.26 -3.90 -42.89
N VAL A 236 8.15 -3.19 -41.76
CA VAL A 236 6.85 -2.81 -41.19
C VAL A 236 6.08 -1.86 -42.12
N SER A 237 6.77 -0.91 -42.77
CA SER A 237 6.12 0.00 -43.72
C SER A 237 5.58 -0.72 -44.95
N GLN A 238 6.28 -1.75 -45.45
CA GLN A 238 5.80 -2.57 -46.57
C GLN A 238 4.51 -3.33 -46.22
N ILE A 239 4.43 -3.87 -45.01
CA ILE A 239 3.19 -4.49 -44.49
C ILE A 239 2.06 -3.46 -44.44
N ILE A 240 2.31 -2.28 -43.84
CA ILE A 240 1.29 -1.23 -43.70
C ILE A 240 0.82 -0.73 -45.07
N ALA A 241 1.72 -0.53 -46.03
CA ALA A 241 1.37 -0.11 -47.39
C ALA A 241 0.41 -1.12 -48.06
N GLN A 242 0.66 -2.42 -47.90
CA GLN A 242 -0.21 -3.48 -48.44
C GLN A 242 -1.63 -3.46 -47.82
N HIS A 243 -1.75 -3.21 -46.52
CA HIS A 243 -3.05 -3.19 -45.83
C HIS A 243 -3.83 -1.89 -45.99
N THR A 244 -3.13 -0.75 -46.12
CA THR A 244 -3.76 0.58 -46.11
C THR A 244 -3.93 1.16 -47.52
N GLY A 245 -3.09 0.78 -48.47
CA GLY A 245 -2.99 1.39 -49.79
C GLY A 245 -2.17 2.70 -49.81
N LEU A 246 -1.42 3.00 -48.74
CA LEU A 246 -0.48 4.12 -48.69
C LEU A 246 0.72 3.88 -49.62
N THR A 247 1.35 4.98 -50.06
CA THR A 247 2.67 4.89 -50.70
C THR A 247 3.74 4.42 -49.70
N GLN A 248 4.85 3.87 -50.19
CA GLN A 248 5.92 3.36 -49.33
C GLN A 248 6.50 4.46 -48.42
N GLU A 249 6.68 5.67 -48.96
CA GLU A 249 7.19 6.83 -48.23
C GLU A 249 6.22 7.30 -47.13
N GLU A 250 4.91 7.29 -47.39
CA GLU A 250 3.88 7.64 -46.40
C GLU A 250 3.76 6.60 -45.30
N ALA A 251 3.86 5.31 -45.65
CA ALA A 251 3.86 4.22 -44.69
C ALA A 251 5.08 4.29 -43.76
N GLU A 252 6.28 4.54 -44.31
CA GLU A 252 7.51 4.69 -43.52
C GLU A 252 7.41 5.89 -42.56
N LYS A 253 6.89 7.03 -43.03
CA LYS A 253 6.64 8.19 -42.16
C LYS A 253 5.68 7.83 -41.03
N ARG A 254 4.58 7.14 -41.31
CA ARG A 254 3.59 6.72 -40.30
C ARG A 254 4.20 5.79 -39.25
N VAL A 255 5.07 4.87 -39.65
CA VAL A 255 5.82 3.99 -38.73
C VAL A 255 6.70 4.81 -37.80
N LYS A 256 7.52 5.71 -38.34
CA LYS A 256 8.43 6.55 -37.56
C LYS A 256 7.69 7.48 -36.61
N ASP A 257 6.61 8.13 -37.05
CA ASP A 257 5.77 8.99 -36.22
C ASP A 257 5.11 8.21 -35.09
N THR A 258 4.69 6.97 -35.34
CA THR A 258 4.08 6.11 -34.31
C THR A 258 5.12 5.61 -33.32
N TYR A 259 6.29 5.19 -33.79
CA TYR A 259 7.41 4.83 -32.92
C TYR A 259 7.84 6.01 -32.02
N GLY A 260 7.92 7.21 -32.58
CA GLY A 260 8.22 8.44 -31.82
C GLY A 260 7.17 8.75 -30.75
N ARG A 261 5.88 8.54 -31.03
CA ARG A 261 4.80 8.69 -30.04
C ARG A 261 4.91 7.67 -28.92
N ILE A 262 5.17 6.40 -29.25
CA ILE A 262 5.35 5.32 -28.28
C ILE A 262 6.56 5.60 -27.37
N GLN A 263 7.70 5.99 -27.93
CA GLN A 263 8.88 6.35 -27.14
C GLN A 263 8.59 7.54 -26.21
N LYS A 264 7.84 8.54 -26.68
CA LYS A 264 7.46 9.68 -25.87
C LYS A 264 6.60 9.25 -24.69
N GLU A 265 5.54 8.48 -24.93
CA GLU A 265 4.65 8.01 -23.87
C GLU A 265 5.38 7.15 -22.84
N LEU A 266 6.27 6.25 -23.28
CA LEU A 266 7.10 5.45 -22.36
C LEU A 266 8.05 6.31 -21.52
N LYS A 267 8.63 7.37 -22.08
CA LYS A 267 9.46 8.31 -21.32
C LYS A 267 8.62 9.10 -20.33
N ASP A 268 7.44 9.56 -20.74
CA ASP A 268 6.52 10.32 -19.89
C ASP A 268 6.03 9.44 -18.72
N THR A 269 5.74 8.15 -18.94
CA THR A 269 5.38 7.21 -17.87
C THR A 269 6.56 6.87 -16.97
N GLU A 270 7.76 6.68 -17.52
CA GLU A 270 8.97 6.47 -16.71
C GLU A 270 9.27 7.69 -15.81
N ILE A 271 9.17 8.91 -16.36
CA ILE A 271 9.33 10.15 -15.59
C ILE A 271 8.27 10.24 -14.50
N ALA A 272 7.00 10.05 -14.84
CA ALA A 272 5.92 10.07 -13.85
C ALA A 272 6.12 9.02 -12.75
N ALA A 273 6.59 7.82 -13.10
CA ALA A 273 6.89 6.77 -12.14
C ALA A 273 8.08 7.14 -11.22
N LYS A 274 9.14 7.75 -11.76
CA LYS A 274 10.28 8.25 -10.98
C LYS A 274 9.88 9.40 -10.06
N GLU A 275 9.11 10.36 -10.56
CA GLU A 275 8.59 11.48 -9.76
C GLU A 275 7.69 11.00 -8.63
N ALA A 276 6.81 10.02 -8.91
CA ALA A 276 6.00 9.38 -7.88
C ALA A 276 6.87 8.65 -6.84
N ALA A 277 7.89 7.92 -7.28
CA ALA A 277 8.84 7.24 -6.39
C ALA A 277 9.62 8.22 -5.50
N ASP A 278 10.07 9.35 -6.06
CA ASP A 278 10.79 10.39 -5.31
C ASP A 278 9.89 11.09 -4.28
N GLN A 279 8.64 11.41 -4.66
CA GLN A 279 7.65 11.95 -3.72
C GLN A 279 7.35 10.97 -2.58
N MET A 280 7.20 9.67 -2.90
CA MET A 280 7.03 8.62 -1.88
C MET A 280 8.25 8.54 -0.97
N ARG A 281 9.46 8.62 -1.51
CA ARG A 281 10.70 8.58 -0.72
C ARG A 281 10.77 9.75 0.24
N GLU A 282 10.51 10.97 -0.22
CA GLU A 282 10.51 12.17 0.63
C GLU A 282 9.45 12.09 1.74
N ALA A 283 8.22 11.71 1.38
CA ALA A 283 7.15 11.50 2.35
C ALA A 283 7.49 10.42 3.38
N SER A 284 8.09 9.31 2.94
CA SER A 284 8.43 8.17 3.82
C SER A 284 9.41 8.55 4.93
N VAL A 285 10.40 9.41 4.66
CA VAL A 285 11.36 9.86 5.67
C VAL A 285 10.65 10.66 6.75
N TYR A 286 9.85 11.66 6.36
CA TYR A 286 9.11 12.50 7.32
C TYR A 286 8.11 11.69 8.14
N THR A 287 7.35 10.81 7.48
CA THR A 287 6.36 9.98 8.15
C THR A 287 7.00 8.95 9.09
N SER A 288 8.12 8.32 8.71
CA SER A 288 8.82 7.36 9.57
C SER A 288 9.30 8.00 10.88
N LEU A 289 9.82 9.23 10.82
CA LEU A 289 10.25 9.98 12.00
C LEU A 289 9.06 10.30 12.91
N TRP A 290 7.94 10.77 12.34
CA TRP A 290 6.74 11.07 13.10
C TRP A 290 6.11 9.84 13.74
N LEU A 291 6.08 8.72 13.01
CA LEU A 291 5.61 7.45 13.56
C LEU A 291 6.49 6.98 14.71
N PHE A 292 7.81 7.10 14.57
CA PHE A 292 8.73 6.76 15.65
C PHE A 292 8.48 7.62 16.90
N ILE A 293 8.33 8.94 16.74
CA ILE A 293 8.01 9.86 17.84
C ILE A 293 6.66 9.50 18.48
N SER A 294 5.65 9.19 17.65
CA SER A 294 4.31 8.79 18.09
C SER A 294 4.33 7.46 18.88
N LEU A 295 5.15 6.50 18.45
CA LEU A 295 5.36 5.24 19.16
C LEU A 295 6.02 5.46 20.52
N LEU A 296 7.05 6.29 20.60
CA LEU A 296 7.68 6.63 21.87
C LEU A 296 6.72 7.36 22.82
N ALA A 297 5.96 8.32 22.30
CA ALA A 297 4.98 9.06 23.07
C ALA A 297 3.87 8.14 23.60
N SER A 298 3.35 7.24 22.78
CA SER A 298 2.30 6.29 23.19
C SER A 298 2.81 5.28 24.22
N ALA A 299 4.02 4.75 24.07
CA ALA A 299 4.65 3.88 25.06
C ALA A 299 4.80 4.57 26.43
N PHE A 300 5.23 5.83 26.40
CA PHE A 300 5.36 6.66 27.60
C PHE A 300 3.99 6.91 28.27
N ILE A 301 2.97 7.28 27.49
CA ILE A 301 1.62 7.51 27.99
C ILE A 301 1.00 6.25 28.58
N ALA A 302 1.17 5.07 27.96
CA ALA A 302 0.73 3.80 28.55
C ALA A 302 1.40 3.53 29.91
N SER A 303 2.70 3.77 30.00
CA SER A 303 3.48 3.59 31.21
C SER A 303 2.99 4.51 32.33
N LEU A 304 2.76 5.80 32.04
CA LEU A 304 2.21 6.75 33.00
C LEU A 304 0.79 6.38 33.43
N ALA A 305 -0.09 6.06 32.49
CA ALA A 305 -1.48 5.72 32.78
C ALA A 305 -1.59 4.48 33.68
N ALA A 306 -0.70 3.51 33.52
CA ALA A 306 -0.62 2.34 34.38
C ALA A 306 -0.27 2.69 35.83
N THR A 307 0.62 3.66 36.07
CA THR A 307 0.89 4.13 37.46
C THR A 307 -0.34 4.75 38.09
N TYR A 308 -1.16 5.47 37.32
CA TYR A 308 -2.40 6.05 37.82
C TYR A 308 -3.44 4.97 38.15
N GLY A 309 -3.62 3.99 37.25
CA GLY A 309 -4.52 2.85 37.49
C GLY A 309 -4.09 1.99 38.69
N GLY A 310 -2.77 1.75 38.83
CA GLY A 310 -2.19 1.01 39.95
C GLY A 310 -2.39 1.71 41.29
N ARG A 311 -2.14 3.02 41.34
CA ARG A 311 -2.41 3.84 42.54
C ARG A 311 -3.85 3.77 43.00
N GLN A 312 -4.83 3.84 42.08
CA GLN A 312 -6.25 3.69 42.42
C GLN A 312 -6.62 2.29 42.90
N ARG A 313 -5.81 1.28 42.58
CA ARG A 313 -5.97 -0.07 43.10
C ARG A 313 -5.43 -0.23 44.51
N ASP A 314 -4.36 0.48 44.83
CA ASP A 314 -3.72 0.36 46.12
C ASP A 314 -4.41 1.19 47.22
N MET A 315 -5.16 2.24 46.84
CA MET A 315 -6.12 2.97 47.69
C MET A 315 -7.26 2.06 48.18
#